data_AF-A0A662PJV9-F1
#
_entry.id   AF-A0A662PJV9-F1
#
_cell.length_a   1.000
_cell.length_b   1.000
_cell.length_c   1.000
_cell.angle_alpha   90.00
_cell.angle_beta   90.00
_cell.angle_gamma   90.00
#
_symmetry.space_group_name_H-M   'P 1'
#
loop_
_entity.id
_entity.type
_entity.pdbx_description
1 polymer ?
#
loop_
_entity_poly.entity_id
_entity_poly.type
_entity_poly.pdbx_seq_one_letter_code
_entity_poly.pdbx_strand_id
1 'polypeptide(L)'
;MKANEKTIDFIIIAVFIFVSVLCIFISFLPTEMQEALKARTDTWNLATFFMSIFVHANFNHLLGNLTSFISFGVFIYIINRISNRRKQLLISLLLIIALLPFIYNISFALIANFVIKRSLVSCGLSTVVAGLIGLTVPSLCIFVRDLFQSERSTLYFLTSLMFLTGSAIAFPYISSGLYNLVVFIATCSVGLTLLSKVGKEVLNSAKRNLHMKKIATIAFTVVLVYFTFLMSLFPSDIIISQGNAVNIFAHYVGIFYGIISGIYTLNVFQNNH
;
A
#
# COMPACT_ATOMS: atom_id res chain seq x y z
N MET A 1 -7.84 0.49 -30.00
CA MET A 1 -7.44 1.01 -28.66
C MET A 1 -8.58 1.04 -27.64
N LYS A 2 -9.71 1.74 -27.88
CA LYS A 2 -10.82 1.86 -26.91
C LYS A 2 -11.41 0.55 -26.38
N ALA A 3 -11.48 -0.50 -27.19
CA ALA A 3 -11.99 -1.81 -26.75
C ALA A 3 -11.07 -2.47 -25.69
N ASN A 4 -9.75 -2.40 -25.89
CA ASN A 4 -8.76 -2.97 -24.97
C ASN A 4 -8.74 -2.22 -23.62
N GLU A 5 -8.95 -0.90 -23.64
CA GLU A 5 -9.05 -0.09 -22.41
C GLU A 5 -10.27 -0.47 -21.56
N LYS A 6 -11.44 -0.66 -22.19
CA LYS A 6 -12.64 -1.12 -21.48
C LYS A 6 -12.44 -2.50 -20.86
N THR A 7 -11.75 -3.41 -21.57
CA THR A 7 -11.42 -4.73 -21.05
C THR A 7 -10.51 -4.64 -19.83
N ILE A 8 -9.47 -3.80 -19.86
CA ILE A 8 -8.58 -3.59 -18.70
C ILE A 8 -9.35 -3.00 -17.52
N ASP A 9 -10.21 -2.00 -17.76
CA ASP A 9 -11.06 -1.41 -16.73
C ASP A 9 -11.96 -2.47 -16.08
N PHE A 10 -12.60 -3.32 -16.90
CA PHE A 10 -13.40 -4.44 -16.42
C PHE A 10 -12.59 -5.44 -15.58
N ILE A 11 -11.39 -5.82 -16.03
CA ILE A 11 -10.54 -6.77 -15.29
C ILE A 11 -10.12 -6.20 -13.94
N ILE A 12 -9.71 -4.92 -13.87
CA ILE A 12 -9.33 -4.29 -12.60
C ILE A 12 -10.50 -4.32 -11.62
N ILE A 13 -11.69 -3.92 -12.07
CA ILE A 13 -12.91 -3.95 -11.25
C ILE A 13 -13.25 -5.38 -10.81
N ALA A 14 -13.18 -6.34 -11.73
CA ALA A 14 -13.44 -7.75 -11.44
C ALA A 14 -12.47 -8.30 -10.39
N VAL A 15 -11.18 -7.92 -10.42
CA VAL A 15 -10.20 -8.32 -9.41
C VAL A 15 -10.57 -7.76 -8.03
N PHE A 16 -10.92 -6.48 -7.93
CA PHE A 16 -11.33 -5.89 -6.65
C PHE A 16 -12.59 -6.58 -6.09
N ILE A 17 -13.60 -6.81 -6.94
CA ILE A 17 -14.83 -7.52 -6.54
C ILE A 17 -14.50 -8.96 -6.12
N PHE A 18 -13.74 -9.69 -6.93
CA PHE A 18 -13.41 -11.09 -6.67
C PHE A 18 -12.69 -11.27 -5.33
N VAL A 19 -11.64 -10.48 -5.07
CA VAL A 19 -10.92 -10.53 -3.79
C VAL A 19 -11.86 -10.22 -2.62
N SER A 20 -12.72 -9.20 -2.78
CA SER A 20 -13.63 -8.79 -1.71
C SER A 20 -14.69 -9.87 -1.41
N VAL A 21 -15.31 -10.43 -2.46
CA VAL A 21 -16.28 -11.51 -2.35
C VAL A 21 -15.65 -12.76 -1.75
N LEU A 22 -14.41 -13.09 -2.14
CA LEU A 22 -13.72 -14.26 -1.61
C LEU A 22 -13.42 -14.12 -0.11
N CYS A 23 -12.97 -12.94 0.35
CA CYS A 23 -12.80 -12.65 1.78
C CYS A 23 -14.12 -12.80 2.56
N ILE A 24 -15.22 -12.26 2.02
CA ILE A 24 -16.54 -12.36 2.64
C ILE A 24 -17.00 -13.82 2.69
N PHE A 25 -16.90 -14.54 1.57
CA PHE A 25 -17.29 -15.95 1.49
C PHE A 25 -16.53 -16.80 2.50
N ILE A 26 -15.20 -16.65 2.60
CA ILE A 26 -14.37 -17.40 3.54
C ILE A 26 -14.74 -17.08 4.99
N SER A 27 -15.16 -15.86 5.30
CA SER A 27 -15.59 -15.48 6.66
C SER A 27 -16.84 -16.22 7.15
N PHE A 28 -17.65 -16.77 6.22
CA PHE A 28 -18.83 -17.58 6.53
C PHE A 28 -18.55 -19.09 6.63
N LEU A 29 -17.33 -19.54 6.30
CA LEU A 29 -16.97 -20.96 6.45
C LEU A 29 -16.90 -21.36 7.93
N PRO A 30 -17.08 -22.65 8.26
CA PRO A 30 -16.83 -23.15 9.61
C PRO A 30 -15.43 -22.77 10.11
N THR A 31 -15.30 -22.50 11.41
CA THR A 31 -14.05 -22.04 12.02
C THR A 31 -12.88 -22.99 11.74
N GLU A 32 -13.12 -24.30 11.73
CA GLU A 32 -12.10 -25.30 11.41
C GLU A 32 -11.51 -25.12 10.00
N MET A 33 -12.37 -24.82 9.02
CA MET A 33 -11.94 -24.54 7.64
C MET A 33 -11.17 -23.23 7.57
N GLN A 34 -11.61 -22.19 8.29
CA GLN A 34 -10.88 -20.93 8.36
C GLN A 34 -9.49 -21.12 8.96
N GLU A 35 -9.36 -21.87 10.06
CA GLU A 35 -8.08 -22.18 10.69
C GLU A 35 -7.14 -22.98 9.77
N ALA A 36 -7.67 -23.93 8.98
CA ALA A 36 -6.89 -24.70 8.02
C ALA A 36 -6.32 -23.86 6.86
N LEU A 37 -6.97 -22.73 6.54
CA LEU A 37 -6.55 -21.81 5.48
C LEU A 37 -5.55 -20.74 5.96
N LYS A 38 -5.34 -20.60 7.28
CA LYS A 38 -4.35 -19.66 7.82
C LYS A 38 -2.93 -20.16 7.55
N ALA A 39 -2.00 -19.24 7.32
CA ALA A 39 -0.60 -19.58 7.18
C ALA A 39 0.00 -19.83 8.56
N ARG A 40 0.68 -20.97 8.72
CA ARG A 40 1.46 -21.27 9.93
C ARG A 40 2.93 -21.33 9.56
N THR A 41 3.78 -20.65 10.32
CA THR A 41 5.20 -20.51 9.99
C THR A 41 5.99 -21.81 10.10
N ASP A 42 5.45 -22.82 10.75
CA ASP A 42 6.05 -24.14 10.97
C ASP A 42 5.69 -25.20 9.90
N THR A 43 4.68 -24.96 9.06
CA THR A 43 4.14 -25.99 8.13
C THR A 43 4.59 -25.84 6.66
N TRP A 44 5.38 -24.81 6.32
CA TRP A 44 5.93 -24.56 4.96
C TRP A 44 4.97 -24.88 3.80
N ASN A 45 3.71 -24.46 3.91
CA ASN A 45 2.67 -24.77 2.93
C ASN A 45 2.36 -23.54 2.05
N LEU A 46 2.76 -23.60 0.78
CA LEU A 46 2.56 -22.50 -0.17
C LEU A 46 1.08 -22.18 -0.43
N ALA A 47 0.19 -23.18 -0.38
CA ALA A 47 -1.24 -22.94 -0.57
C ALA A 47 -1.80 -22.09 0.56
N THR A 48 -1.45 -22.38 1.82
CA THR A 48 -1.90 -21.55 2.96
C THR A 48 -1.20 -20.21 3.00
N PHE A 49 0.03 -20.09 2.50
CA PHE A 49 0.70 -18.78 2.34
C PHE A 49 -0.11 -17.85 1.43
N PHE A 50 -0.66 -18.37 0.34
CA PHE A 50 -1.54 -17.58 -0.52
C PHE A 50 -2.92 -17.39 0.09
N MET A 51 -3.58 -18.46 0.54
CA MET A 51 -4.97 -18.43 1.01
C MET A 51 -5.16 -17.60 2.28
N SER A 52 -4.11 -17.46 3.09
CA SER A 52 -4.16 -16.72 4.36
C SER A 52 -4.61 -15.26 4.20
N ILE A 53 -4.41 -14.64 3.03
CA ILE A 53 -4.83 -13.25 2.78
C ILE A 53 -6.35 -13.06 2.73
N PHE A 54 -7.10 -14.15 2.51
CA PHE A 54 -8.57 -14.09 2.46
C PHE A 54 -9.22 -14.44 3.80
N VAL A 55 -8.47 -15.06 4.73
CA VAL A 55 -8.94 -15.42 6.06
C VAL A 55 -8.76 -14.24 7.02
N HIS A 56 -9.74 -13.97 7.87
CA HIS A 56 -9.69 -12.87 8.82
C HIS A 56 -9.97 -13.34 10.24
N ALA A 57 -9.27 -12.77 11.21
CA ALA A 57 -9.38 -13.19 12.62
C ALA A 57 -10.77 -12.92 13.23
N ASN A 58 -11.43 -11.85 12.80
CA ASN A 58 -12.77 -11.46 13.24
C ASN A 58 -13.41 -10.49 12.23
N PHE A 59 -14.69 -10.16 12.45
CA PHE A 59 -15.45 -9.26 11.58
C PHE A 59 -14.83 -7.86 11.48
N ASN A 60 -14.34 -7.28 12.57
CA ASN A 60 -13.71 -5.96 12.55
C ASN A 60 -12.43 -5.94 11.71
N HIS A 61 -11.63 -7.00 11.79
CA HIS A 61 -10.44 -7.17 10.96
C HIS A 61 -10.81 -7.31 9.47
N LEU A 62 -11.85 -8.08 9.14
CA LEU A 62 -12.38 -8.17 7.77
C LEU A 62 -12.85 -6.81 7.26
N LEU A 63 -13.67 -6.10 8.03
CA LEU A 63 -14.26 -4.83 7.65
C LEU A 63 -13.18 -3.75 7.44
N GLY A 64 -12.20 -3.67 8.34
CA GLY A 64 -11.08 -2.73 8.22
C GLY A 64 -10.24 -2.99 6.96
N ASN A 65 -9.94 -4.25 6.67
CA ASN A 65 -9.18 -4.64 5.48
C ASN A 65 -9.96 -4.37 4.19
N LEU A 66 -11.24 -4.74 4.10
CA LEU A 66 -12.06 -4.50 2.91
C LEU A 66 -12.28 -3.01 2.66
N THR A 67 -12.55 -2.24 3.71
CA THR A 67 -12.72 -0.78 3.60
C THR A 67 -11.45 -0.14 3.06
N SER A 68 -10.28 -0.52 3.59
CA SER A 68 -8.98 -0.01 3.13
C SER A 68 -8.67 -0.47 1.71
N PHE A 69 -8.88 -1.75 1.40
CA PHE A 69 -8.65 -2.33 0.08
C PHE A 69 -9.46 -1.64 -1.02
N ILE A 70 -10.76 -1.43 -0.78
CA ILE A 70 -11.64 -0.74 -1.73
C ILE A 70 -11.28 0.74 -1.82
N SER A 71 -11.04 1.41 -0.69
CA SER A 71 -10.71 2.85 -0.68
C SER A 71 -9.44 3.12 -1.49
N PHE A 72 -8.34 2.44 -1.19
CA PHE A 72 -7.10 2.59 -1.95
C PHE A 72 -7.23 2.10 -3.39
N GLY A 73 -7.96 1.01 -3.61
CA GLY A 73 -8.27 0.52 -4.94
C GLY A 73 -8.91 1.59 -5.82
N VAL A 74 -9.93 2.28 -5.30
CA VAL A 74 -10.62 3.38 -6.00
C VAL A 74 -9.67 4.55 -6.27
N PHE A 75 -8.91 5.02 -5.27
CA PHE A 75 -8.00 6.15 -5.48
C PHE A 75 -6.91 5.85 -6.50
N ILE A 76 -6.25 4.70 -6.37
CA ILE A 76 -5.19 4.27 -7.29
C ILE A 76 -5.75 4.05 -8.69
N TYR A 77 -6.95 3.47 -8.79
CA TYR A 77 -7.65 3.33 -10.07
C TYR A 77 -7.92 4.68 -10.72
N ILE A 78 -8.47 5.66 -9.99
CA ILE A 78 -8.78 6.99 -10.52
C ILE A 78 -7.51 7.68 -11.02
N ILE A 79 -6.45 7.75 -10.21
CA ILE A 79 -5.22 8.46 -10.61
C ILE A 79 -4.55 7.77 -11.81
N ASN A 80 -4.48 6.44 -11.83
CA ASN A 80 -3.89 5.73 -12.97
C ASN A 80 -4.77 5.77 -14.22
N ARG A 81 -6.10 5.84 -14.07
CA ARG A 81 -7.01 6.03 -15.20
C ARG A 81 -6.82 7.41 -15.84
N ILE A 82 -6.75 8.47 -15.02
CA ILE A 82 -6.52 9.84 -15.51
C ILE A 82 -5.13 9.95 -16.16
N SER A 83 -4.11 9.33 -15.58
CA SER A 83 -2.75 9.27 -16.16
C SER A 83 -2.59 8.28 -17.32
N ASN A 84 -3.67 7.62 -17.76
CA ASN A 84 -3.67 6.61 -18.82
C ASN A 84 -2.69 5.43 -18.59
N ARG A 85 -2.53 5.00 -17.33
CA ARG A 85 -1.64 3.92 -16.85
C ARG A 85 -2.39 2.68 -16.33
N ARG A 86 -3.61 2.43 -16.82
CA ARG A 86 -4.46 1.31 -16.40
C ARG A 86 -3.78 -0.06 -16.55
N LYS A 87 -3.01 -0.26 -17.63
CA LYS A 87 -2.26 -1.52 -17.84
C LYS A 87 -1.19 -1.73 -16.77
N GLN A 88 -0.44 -0.69 -16.44
CA GLN A 88 0.61 -0.75 -15.41
C GLN A 88 0.00 -0.98 -14.02
N LEU A 89 -1.13 -0.33 -13.74
CA LEU A 89 -1.91 -0.61 -12.53
C LEU A 89 -2.32 -2.08 -12.46
N LEU A 90 -2.91 -2.63 -13.52
CA LEU A 90 -3.32 -4.04 -13.54
C LEU A 90 -2.15 -4.98 -13.26
N ILE A 91 -0.98 -4.74 -13.88
CA ILE A 91 0.21 -5.56 -13.64
C ILE A 91 0.67 -5.44 -12.19
N SER A 92 0.77 -4.23 -11.64
CA SER A 92 1.13 -4.03 -10.22
C SER A 92 0.12 -4.68 -9.27
N LEU A 93 -1.17 -4.57 -9.55
CA LEU A 93 -2.23 -5.18 -8.76
C LEU A 93 -2.11 -6.71 -8.75
N LEU A 94 -1.87 -7.32 -9.91
CA LEU A 94 -1.66 -8.76 -10.03
C LEU A 94 -0.38 -9.21 -9.32
N LEU A 95 0.71 -8.45 -9.42
CA LEU A 95 1.96 -8.74 -8.69
C LEU A 95 1.74 -8.67 -7.17
N ILE A 96 1.05 -7.64 -6.68
CA ILE A 96 0.71 -7.50 -5.27
C ILE A 96 -0.19 -8.65 -4.79
N ILE A 97 -1.23 -9.01 -5.53
CA ILE A 97 -2.15 -10.07 -5.07
C ILE A 97 -1.50 -11.45 -5.20
N ALA A 98 -0.79 -11.72 -6.30
CA ALA A 98 -0.26 -13.05 -6.60
C ALA A 98 1.08 -13.35 -5.92
N LEU A 99 2.00 -12.38 -5.84
CA LEU A 99 3.38 -12.65 -5.41
C LEU A 99 3.66 -12.22 -3.96
N LEU A 100 3.09 -11.09 -3.53
CA LEU A 100 3.32 -10.56 -2.19
C LEU A 100 2.96 -11.54 -1.05
N PRO A 101 1.86 -12.34 -1.12
CA PRO A 101 1.55 -13.29 -0.07
C PRO A 101 2.66 -14.31 0.17
N PHE A 102 3.33 -14.75 -0.91
CA PHE A 102 4.46 -15.67 -0.82
C PHE A 102 5.69 -14.99 -0.25
N ILE A 103 6.05 -13.81 -0.76
CA ILE A 103 7.21 -13.04 -0.27
C ILE A 103 7.07 -12.82 1.23
N TYR A 104 5.92 -12.30 1.67
CA TYR A 104 5.66 -12.03 3.07
C TYR A 104 5.69 -13.30 3.91
N ASN A 105 4.93 -14.35 3.56
CA ASN A 105 4.84 -15.54 4.41
C ASN A 105 6.15 -16.35 4.44
N ILE A 106 6.92 -16.38 3.35
CA ILE A 106 8.27 -16.99 3.35
C ILE A 106 9.20 -16.19 4.27
N SER A 107 9.28 -14.87 4.11
CA SER A 107 10.10 -14.03 4.98
C SER A 107 9.67 -14.12 6.44
N PHE A 108 8.37 -14.16 6.69
CA PHE A 108 7.80 -14.28 8.03
C PHE A 108 8.08 -15.65 8.65
N ALA A 109 7.98 -16.74 7.88
CA ALA A 109 8.34 -18.08 8.33
C ALA A 109 9.84 -18.19 8.68
N LEU A 110 10.71 -17.58 7.88
CA LEU A 110 12.15 -17.52 8.17
C LEU A 110 12.41 -16.78 9.49
N ILE A 111 11.85 -15.58 9.67
CA ILE A 111 12.02 -14.81 10.91
C ILE A 111 11.45 -15.56 12.11
N ALA A 112 10.25 -16.13 11.99
CA ALA A 112 9.58 -16.84 13.06
C ALA A 112 10.38 -18.08 13.52
N ASN A 113 10.91 -18.87 12.58
CA ASN A 113 11.64 -20.09 12.91
C ASN A 113 13.07 -19.82 13.39
N PHE A 114 13.81 -18.89 12.74
CA PHE A 114 15.22 -18.69 13.03
C PHE A 114 15.50 -17.62 14.10
N VAL A 115 14.65 -16.59 14.19
CA VAL A 115 14.86 -15.46 15.13
C VAL A 115 13.95 -15.60 16.34
N ILE A 116 12.65 -15.73 16.14
CA ILE A 116 11.66 -15.75 17.23
C ILE A 116 11.60 -17.13 17.89
N LYS A 117 11.91 -18.20 17.15
CA LYS A 117 11.83 -19.61 17.58
C LYS A 117 10.45 -20.00 18.12
N ARG A 118 9.40 -19.47 17.48
CA ARG A 118 8.00 -19.76 17.84
C ARG A 118 7.15 -19.90 16.59
N SER A 119 6.22 -20.86 16.61
CA SER A 119 5.17 -20.97 15.58
C SER A 119 4.20 -19.79 15.71
N LEU A 120 4.05 -19.05 14.61
CA LEU A 120 3.16 -17.93 14.47
C LEU A 120 2.16 -18.20 13.35
N VAL A 121 0.98 -17.60 13.49
CA VAL A 121 -0.10 -17.69 12.52
C VAL A 121 -0.24 -16.35 11.81
N SER A 122 -0.37 -16.37 10.50
CA SER A 122 -0.66 -15.19 9.69
C SER A 122 -1.98 -15.36 8.93
N CYS A 123 -2.75 -14.27 8.89
CA CYS A 123 -3.99 -14.16 8.14
C CYS A 123 -4.36 -12.68 7.93
N GLY A 124 -5.13 -12.43 6.87
CA GLY A 124 -5.72 -11.14 6.57
C GLY A 124 -5.15 -10.50 5.31
N LEU A 125 -5.96 -9.65 4.69
CA LEU A 125 -5.62 -8.91 3.47
C LEU A 125 -4.66 -7.73 3.74
N SER A 126 -4.25 -7.49 4.98
CA SER A 126 -3.50 -6.31 5.39
C SER A 126 -2.18 -6.15 4.64
N THR A 127 -1.46 -7.24 4.34
CA THR A 127 -0.24 -7.20 3.50
C THR A 127 -0.53 -6.66 2.10
N VAL A 128 -1.64 -7.08 1.47
CA VAL A 128 -2.07 -6.61 0.15
C VAL A 128 -2.52 -5.15 0.20
N VAL A 129 -3.27 -4.77 1.23
CA VAL A 129 -3.67 -3.37 1.49
C VAL A 129 -2.45 -2.48 1.63
N ALA A 130 -1.45 -2.89 2.43
CA ALA A 130 -0.17 -2.20 2.57
C ALA A 130 0.57 -2.11 1.23
N GLY A 131 0.49 -3.15 0.39
CA GLY A 131 0.94 -3.12 -1.01
C GLY A 131 0.28 -2.03 -1.85
N LEU A 132 -1.04 -1.87 -1.76
CA LEU A 132 -1.75 -0.80 -2.46
C LEU A 132 -1.35 0.58 -1.93
N ILE A 133 -1.22 0.73 -0.62
CA ILE A 133 -0.73 1.96 0.01
C ILE A 133 0.64 2.30 -0.55
N GLY A 134 1.58 1.35 -0.56
CA GLY A 134 2.90 1.52 -1.18
C GLY A 134 2.83 1.92 -2.66
N LEU A 135 1.97 1.26 -3.45
CA LEU A 135 1.76 1.57 -4.88
C LEU A 135 1.20 2.97 -5.13
N THR A 136 0.53 3.57 -4.14
CA THR A 136 0.01 4.95 -4.21
C THR A 136 1.14 5.95 -4.40
N VAL A 137 2.31 5.73 -3.79
CA VAL A 137 3.47 6.64 -3.84
C VAL A 137 3.95 6.89 -5.29
N PRO A 138 4.38 5.87 -6.07
CA PRO A 138 4.81 6.08 -7.44
C PRO A 138 3.64 6.46 -8.37
N SER A 139 2.43 5.95 -8.13
CA SER A 139 1.25 6.31 -8.92
C SER A 139 0.92 7.81 -8.79
N LEU A 140 0.94 8.33 -7.57
CA LEU A 140 0.67 9.73 -7.28
C LEU A 140 1.77 10.62 -7.87
N CYS A 141 3.04 10.23 -7.75
CA CYS A 141 4.17 10.95 -8.33
C CYS A 141 4.00 11.18 -9.84
N ILE A 142 3.56 10.15 -10.57
CA ILE A 142 3.27 10.27 -12.01
C ILE A 142 2.05 11.14 -12.26
N PHE A 143 0.99 10.97 -11.46
CA PHE A 143 -0.24 11.74 -11.58
C PHE A 143 -0.01 13.25 -11.43
N VAL A 144 0.89 13.66 -10.53
CA VAL A 144 1.21 15.07 -10.31
C VAL A 144 2.36 15.60 -11.16
N ARG A 145 2.96 14.79 -12.05
CA ARG A 145 4.13 15.19 -12.83
C ARG A 145 3.91 16.50 -13.59
N ASP A 146 2.74 16.69 -14.18
CA ASP A 146 2.39 17.88 -14.97
C ASP A 146 2.15 19.14 -14.10
N LEU A 147 2.01 18.98 -12.78
CA LEU A 147 1.96 20.09 -11.84
C LEU A 147 3.35 20.69 -11.59
N PHE A 148 4.41 19.97 -11.94
CA PHE A 148 5.79 20.37 -11.71
C PHE A 148 6.44 20.93 -12.97
N GLN A 149 7.38 21.85 -12.79
CA GLN A 149 8.11 22.48 -13.90
C GLN A 149 9.37 21.71 -14.31
N SER A 150 9.83 20.77 -13.48
CA SER A 150 11.06 20.02 -13.71
C SER A 150 11.02 18.60 -13.14
N GLU A 151 11.86 17.72 -13.68
CA GLU A 151 12.07 16.38 -13.12
C GLU A 151 12.65 16.43 -11.71
N ARG A 152 13.46 17.46 -11.41
CA ARG A 152 13.99 17.71 -10.06
C ARG A 152 12.87 17.96 -9.05
N SER A 153 11.84 18.71 -9.44
CA SER A 153 10.67 18.97 -8.59
C SER A 153 9.84 17.69 -8.39
N THR A 154 9.74 16.85 -9.42
CA THR A 154 9.11 15.52 -9.30
C THR A 154 9.88 14.64 -8.31
N LEU A 155 11.21 14.63 -8.37
CA LEU A 155 12.06 13.92 -7.42
C LEU A 155 11.92 14.45 -5.99
N TYR A 156 11.84 15.77 -5.80
CA TYR A 156 11.58 16.37 -4.49
C TYR A 156 10.22 15.96 -3.93
N PHE A 157 9.18 15.90 -4.75
CA PHE A 157 7.88 15.43 -4.32
C PHE A 157 7.89 13.95 -3.92
N LEU A 158 8.47 13.07 -4.76
CA LEU A 158 8.60 11.64 -4.45
C LEU A 158 9.39 11.42 -3.16
N THR A 159 10.55 12.07 -3.04
CA THR A 159 11.43 11.95 -1.88
C THR A 159 10.74 12.48 -0.63
N SER A 160 10.05 13.61 -0.73
CA SER A 160 9.21 14.15 0.35
C SER A 160 8.17 13.13 0.81
N LEU A 161 7.43 12.51 -0.11
CA LEU A 161 6.40 11.54 0.21
C LEU A 161 6.98 10.29 0.90
N MET A 162 8.15 9.82 0.48
CA MET A 162 8.86 8.71 1.13
C MET A 162 9.29 9.06 2.56
N PHE A 163 9.89 10.23 2.78
CA PHE A 163 10.30 10.67 4.12
C PHE A 163 9.11 10.93 5.04
N LEU A 164 8.04 11.55 4.54
CA LEU A 164 6.80 11.74 5.29
C LEU A 164 6.10 10.40 5.60
N THR A 165 6.18 9.42 4.69
CA THR A 165 5.73 8.04 4.96
C THR A 165 6.52 7.43 6.12
N GLY A 166 7.85 7.54 6.10
CA GLY A 166 8.71 7.09 7.21
C GLY A 166 8.37 7.79 8.53
N SER A 167 8.09 9.10 8.49
CA SER A 167 7.65 9.86 9.66
C SER A 167 6.30 9.38 10.18
N ALA A 168 5.32 9.16 9.31
CA ALA A 168 4.01 8.64 9.71
C ALA A 168 4.10 7.23 10.33
N ILE A 169 5.02 6.40 9.82
CA ILE A 169 5.28 5.09 10.42
C ILE A 169 5.97 5.21 11.79
N ALA A 170 6.86 6.18 11.98
CA ALA A 170 7.56 6.42 13.24
C ALA A 170 6.68 7.07 14.32
N PHE A 171 5.64 7.79 13.90
CA PHE A 171 4.79 8.61 14.77
C PHE A 171 4.16 7.83 15.95
N PRO A 172 3.57 6.62 15.78
CA PRO A 172 3.01 5.85 16.88
C PRO A 172 4.03 5.47 17.97
N TYR A 173 5.32 5.51 17.65
CA TYR A 173 6.41 5.01 18.51
C TYR A 173 7.27 6.12 19.12
N ILE A 174 6.91 7.40 18.97
CA ILE A 174 7.70 8.53 19.48
C ILE A 174 7.89 8.49 21.00
N SER A 175 6.92 7.94 21.73
CA SER A 175 6.97 7.81 23.20
C SER A 175 7.83 6.64 23.67
N SER A 176 8.20 5.71 22.78
CA SER A 176 8.96 4.51 23.14
C SER A 176 10.47 4.76 23.29
N GLY A 177 10.96 5.96 22.98
CA GLY A 177 12.36 6.34 23.23
C GLY A 177 12.90 7.46 22.34
N LEU A 178 14.05 8.02 22.75
CA LEU A 178 14.70 9.14 22.05
C LEU A 178 15.03 8.82 20.58
N TYR A 179 15.40 7.57 20.28
CA TYR A 179 15.69 7.13 18.92
C TYR A 179 14.50 7.33 17.97
N ASN A 180 13.30 6.86 18.34
CA ASN A 180 12.11 6.98 17.51
C ASN A 180 11.68 8.45 17.33
N LEU A 181 11.82 9.26 18.39
CA LEU A 181 11.57 10.70 18.31
C LEU A 181 12.53 11.38 17.32
N VAL A 182 13.84 11.05 17.37
CA VAL A 182 14.84 11.59 16.44
C VAL A 182 14.54 11.14 15.01
N VAL A 183 14.19 9.87 14.78
CA VAL A 183 13.78 9.37 13.46
C VAL A 183 12.55 10.11 12.94
N PHE A 184 11.52 10.29 13.77
CA PHE A 184 10.33 11.05 13.43
C PHE A 184 10.65 12.49 13.04
N ILE A 185 11.41 13.22 13.88
CA ILE A 185 11.77 14.62 13.63
C ILE A 185 12.61 14.75 12.37
N ALA A 186 13.63 13.90 12.19
CA ALA A 186 14.52 13.95 11.04
C ALA A 186 13.76 13.69 9.73
N THR A 187 12.97 12.62 9.69
CA THR A 187 12.18 12.26 8.50
C THR A 187 11.08 13.28 8.20
N CYS A 188 10.37 13.78 9.22
CA CYS A 188 9.37 14.83 9.08
C CYS A 188 9.98 16.13 8.54
N SER A 189 11.10 16.57 9.13
CA SER A 189 11.77 17.82 8.76
C SER A 189 12.29 17.78 7.32
N VAL A 190 12.94 16.69 6.92
CA VAL A 190 13.39 16.48 5.54
C VAL A 190 12.19 16.45 4.59
N GLY A 191 11.15 15.68 4.94
CA GLY A 191 9.92 15.54 4.17
C GLY A 191 9.23 16.89 3.90
N LEU A 192 9.01 17.69 4.94
CA LEU A 192 8.39 19.02 4.85
C LEU A 192 9.28 20.02 4.11
N THR A 193 10.59 19.98 4.34
CA THR A 193 11.55 20.86 3.63
C THR A 193 11.48 20.61 2.13
N LEU A 194 11.45 19.34 1.69
CA LEU A 194 11.33 18.99 0.29
C LEU A 194 9.94 19.32 -0.28
N LEU A 195 8.87 19.12 0.50
CA LEU A 195 7.51 19.49 0.10
C LEU A 195 7.38 21.00 -0.14
N SER A 196 7.99 21.81 0.72
CA SER A 196 7.94 23.28 0.61
C SER A 196 8.58 23.80 -0.68
N LYS A 197 9.58 23.09 -1.22
CA LYS A 197 10.23 23.42 -2.50
C LYS A 197 9.28 23.25 -3.69
N VAL A 198 8.31 22.34 -3.60
CA VAL A 198 7.37 22.06 -4.70
C VAL A 198 5.98 22.65 -4.48
N GLY A 199 5.62 23.02 -3.25
CA GLY A 199 4.29 23.54 -2.92
C GLY A 199 3.92 24.82 -3.70
N LYS A 200 4.89 25.72 -3.94
CA LYS A 200 4.67 26.92 -4.76
C LYS A 200 4.38 26.56 -6.23
N GLU A 201 5.08 25.57 -6.78
CA GLU A 201 4.83 25.09 -8.14
C GLU A 201 3.43 24.50 -8.27
N VAL A 202 3.02 23.64 -7.34
CA VAL A 202 1.67 23.06 -7.32
C VAL A 202 0.60 24.15 -7.25
N LEU A 203 0.77 25.15 -6.38
CA LEU A 203 -0.19 26.25 -6.25
C LEU A 203 -0.26 27.12 -7.51
N ASN A 204 0.88 27.45 -8.10
CA ASN A 204 0.95 28.21 -9.35
C ASN A 204 0.31 27.41 -10.49
N SER A 205 0.57 26.11 -10.56
CA SER A 205 -0.06 25.19 -11.50
C SER A 205 -1.58 25.15 -11.37
N ALA A 206 -2.07 25.03 -10.14
CA ALA A 206 -3.51 25.02 -9.85
C ALA A 206 -4.21 26.33 -10.25
N LYS A 207 -3.49 27.47 -10.26
CA LYS A 207 -4.03 28.77 -10.70
C LYS A 207 -4.06 28.94 -12.22
N ARG A 208 -3.30 28.16 -12.98
CA ARG A 208 -3.19 28.31 -14.45
C ARG A 208 -4.51 28.03 -15.16
N ASN A 209 -5.19 26.94 -14.81
CA ASN A 209 -6.48 26.58 -15.40
C ASN A 209 -7.27 25.60 -14.52
N LEU A 210 -8.56 25.40 -14.86
CA LEU A 210 -9.47 24.52 -14.12
C LEU A 210 -9.01 23.05 -14.11
N HIS A 211 -8.37 22.57 -15.17
CA HIS A 211 -7.89 21.19 -15.26
C HIS A 211 -6.76 20.93 -14.25
N MET A 212 -5.77 21.81 -14.18
CA MET A 212 -4.66 21.73 -13.22
C MET A 212 -5.15 21.89 -11.77
N LYS A 213 -6.14 22.77 -11.54
CA LYS A 213 -6.81 22.86 -10.23
C LYS A 213 -7.41 21.53 -9.81
N LYS A 214 -8.13 20.85 -10.73
CA LYS A 214 -8.72 19.52 -10.46
C LYS A 214 -7.65 18.48 -10.13
N ILE A 215 -6.56 18.41 -10.88
CA ILE A 215 -5.44 17.48 -10.60
C ILE A 215 -4.86 17.75 -9.22
N ALA A 216 -4.57 19.01 -8.89
CA ALA A 216 -4.03 19.39 -7.59
C ALA A 216 -4.99 19.04 -6.43
N THR A 217 -6.29 19.26 -6.60
CA THR A 217 -7.30 18.88 -5.59
C THR A 217 -7.37 17.36 -5.41
N ILE A 218 -7.41 16.58 -6.49
CA ILE A 218 -7.41 15.12 -6.41
C ILE A 218 -6.14 14.63 -5.71
N ALA A 219 -4.98 15.16 -6.08
CA ALA A 219 -3.71 14.80 -5.47
C ALA A 219 -3.70 15.10 -3.97
N PHE A 220 -4.16 16.29 -3.57
CA PHE A 220 -4.27 16.66 -2.16
C PHE A 220 -5.20 15.71 -1.39
N THR A 221 -6.37 15.37 -1.95
CA THR A 221 -7.28 14.40 -1.34
C THR A 221 -6.64 13.02 -1.19
N VAL A 222 -5.94 12.54 -2.22
CA VAL A 222 -5.22 11.25 -2.17
C VAL A 222 -4.13 11.27 -1.11
N VAL A 223 -3.35 12.35 -0.99
CA VAL A 223 -2.32 12.52 0.06
C VAL A 223 -2.94 12.50 1.45
N LEU A 224 -4.05 13.21 1.65
CA LEU A 224 -4.73 13.26 2.94
C LEU A 224 -5.23 11.87 3.34
N VAL A 225 -5.95 11.19 2.44
CA VAL A 225 -6.43 9.82 2.68
C VAL A 225 -5.25 8.87 2.94
N TYR A 226 -4.20 8.96 2.12
CA TYR A 226 -3.00 8.15 2.26
C TYR A 226 -2.43 8.25 3.68
N PHE A 227 -2.21 9.47 4.19
CA PHE A 227 -1.63 9.65 5.52
C PHE A 227 -2.61 9.30 6.65
N THR A 228 -3.91 9.55 6.50
CA THR A 228 -4.92 9.15 7.50
C THR A 228 -4.92 7.63 7.69
N PHE A 229 -4.95 6.86 6.59
CA PHE A 229 -4.95 5.40 6.68
C PHE A 229 -3.58 4.86 7.10
N LEU A 230 -2.48 5.45 6.60
CA LEU A 230 -1.13 5.01 6.98
C LEU A 230 -0.93 5.09 8.51
N MET A 231 -1.40 6.18 9.15
CA MET A 231 -1.35 6.30 10.61
C MET A 231 -2.21 5.25 11.34
N SER A 232 -3.30 4.78 10.72
CA SER A 232 -4.14 3.72 11.30
C SER A 232 -3.57 2.30 11.17
N LEU A 233 -2.61 2.09 10.26
CA LEU A 233 -2.01 0.77 10.05
C LEU A 233 -1.00 0.39 11.15
N PHE A 234 -0.35 1.35 11.77
CA PHE A 234 0.72 1.09 12.72
C PHE A 234 0.20 1.34 14.15
N PRO A 235 0.03 0.29 14.96
CA PRO A 235 -0.41 0.45 16.35
C PRO A 235 0.67 1.16 17.19
N SER A 236 0.26 1.84 18.26
CA SER A 236 1.18 2.50 19.21
C SER A 236 2.02 1.51 20.03
N ASP A 237 1.51 0.30 20.24
CA ASP A 237 2.18 -0.74 21.02
C ASP A 237 2.58 -1.93 20.14
N ILE A 238 3.89 -2.20 20.06
CA ILE A 238 4.44 -3.40 19.41
C ILE A 238 4.33 -4.56 20.39
N ILE A 239 3.11 -5.02 20.66
CA ILE A 239 2.91 -6.18 21.53
C ILE A 239 3.17 -7.45 20.71
N ILE A 240 4.21 -8.22 21.08
CA ILE A 240 4.47 -9.57 20.55
C ILE A 240 3.60 -10.60 21.28
N SER A 241 2.30 -10.31 21.41
CA SER A 241 1.32 -11.26 21.92
C SER A 241 0.14 -11.31 20.93
N GLN A 242 -0.30 -12.54 20.63
CA GLN A 242 -1.52 -12.82 19.86
C GLN A 242 -1.64 -12.17 18.46
N GLY A 243 -0.53 -12.03 17.71
CA GLY A 243 -0.59 -11.68 16.27
C GLY A 243 -0.35 -10.20 15.90
N ASN A 244 -0.11 -9.30 16.86
CA ASN A 244 0.10 -7.88 16.55
C ASN A 244 1.46 -7.57 15.89
N ALA A 245 2.57 -8.14 16.38
CA ALA A 245 3.89 -7.98 15.74
C ALA A 245 3.92 -8.53 14.29
N VAL A 246 3.09 -9.55 14.01
CA VAL A 246 2.93 -10.15 12.68
C VAL A 246 2.33 -9.17 11.68
N ASN A 247 1.45 -8.28 12.16
CA ASN A 247 0.75 -7.30 11.34
C ASN A 247 1.66 -6.11 10.97
N ILE A 248 2.53 -5.67 11.89
CA ILE A 248 3.51 -4.59 11.61
C ILE A 248 4.50 -5.02 10.52
N PHE A 249 5.06 -6.23 10.62
CA PHE A 249 5.98 -6.76 9.60
C PHE A 249 5.28 -6.91 8.23
N ALA A 250 4.03 -7.37 8.23
CA ALA A 250 3.20 -7.42 7.02
C ALA A 250 3.05 -6.04 6.36
N HIS A 251 2.79 -5.00 7.15
CA HIS A 251 2.65 -3.63 6.65
C HIS A 251 3.95 -3.10 6.04
N TYR A 252 5.10 -3.32 6.68
CA TYR A 252 6.39 -2.92 6.12
C TYR A 252 6.66 -3.60 4.78
N VAL A 253 6.59 -4.94 4.73
CA VAL A 253 6.85 -5.71 3.52
C VAL A 253 5.88 -5.28 2.41
N GLY A 254 4.60 -5.10 2.74
CA GLY A 254 3.60 -4.62 1.79
C GLY A 254 3.92 -3.24 1.21
N ILE A 255 4.15 -2.23 2.06
CA ILE A 255 4.45 -0.87 1.61
C ILE A 255 5.70 -0.85 0.71
N PHE A 256 6.80 -1.48 1.13
CA PHE A 256 8.03 -1.52 0.35
C PHE A 256 7.82 -2.24 -0.99
N TYR A 257 7.14 -3.39 -0.98
CA TYR A 257 6.85 -4.11 -2.22
C TYR A 257 5.96 -3.31 -3.17
N GLY A 258 4.94 -2.64 -2.65
CA GLY A 258 4.06 -1.76 -3.44
C GLY A 258 4.81 -0.62 -4.12
N ILE A 259 5.71 0.04 -3.39
CA ILE A 259 6.56 1.11 -3.93
C ILE A 259 7.46 0.55 -5.04
N ILE A 260 8.17 -0.56 -4.78
CA ILE A 260 9.12 -1.15 -5.73
C ILE A 260 8.40 -1.66 -6.98
N SER A 261 7.29 -2.40 -6.82
CA SER A 261 6.47 -2.89 -7.93
C SER A 261 5.94 -1.73 -8.77
N GLY A 262 5.48 -0.65 -8.12
CA GLY A 262 5.04 0.54 -8.81
C GLY A 262 6.16 1.19 -9.61
N ILE A 263 7.32 1.44 -9.00
CA ILE A 263 8.49 2.01 -9.70
C ILE A 263 8.90 1.12 -10.87
N TYR A 264 8.99 -0.19 -10.67
CA TYR A 264 9.36 -1.15 -11.71
C TYR A 264 8.37 -1.12 -12.87
N THR A 265 7.09 -1.33 -12.63
CA THR A 265 6.07 -1.39 -13.69
C THR A 265 5.82 -0.03 -14.35
N LEU A 266 5.93 1.07 -13.61
CA LEU A 266 5.70 2.39 -14.17
C LEU A 266 6.91 2.94 -14.94
N ASN A 267 8.14 2.46 -14.67
CA ASN A 267 9.35 2.82 -15.43
C ASN A 267 9.64 1.88 -16.60
N VAL A 268 9.49 0.56 -16.43
CA VAL A 268 9.81 -0.46 -17.47
C VAL A 268 8.98 -0.28 -18.73
N PHE A 269 7.76 0.28 -18.62
CA PHE A 269 6.88 0.55 -19.77
C PHE A 269 6.89 2.02 -20.21
N GLN A 270 7.89 2.84 -19.85
CA GLN A 270 8.08 4.17 -20.45
C GLN A 270 8.73 4.11 -21.85
N ASN A 271 9.36 3.00 -22.21
CA ASN A 271 10.10 2.87 -23.48
C ASN A 271 9.27 2.42 -24.70
N ASN A 272 7.95 2.30 -24.57
CA ASN A 272 7.11 2.03 -25.74
C ASN A 272 6.43 3.33 -26.17
N HIS A 273 7.18 4.10 -26.98
CA HIS A 273 6.68 5.19 -27.81
C HIS A 273 5.55 4.71 -28.74
#